data_AF-A0A933F686-F1
#
_entry.id   AF-A0A933F686-F1
#
_cell.length_a   1.000
_cell.length_b   1.000
_cell.length_c   1.000
_cell.angle_alpha   90.00
_cell.angle_beta   90.00
_cell.angle_gamma   90.00
#
_symmetry.space_group_name_H-M   'P 1'
#
loop_
_entity.id
_entity.type
_entity.pdbx_description
1 polymer ?
#
loop_
_entity_poly.entity_id
_entity_poly.type
_entity_poly.pdbx_seq_one_letter_code
_entity_poly.pdbx_strand_id
1 'polypeptide(L)' 'LLAIPGVIAVEPRTQQAGPIVEHYIIVKVTHLDSENTDRIHKSLDGFRVYTHIVEH' A
#
# COMPACT_ATOMS: atom_id res chain seq x y z
N LEU A 1 3.31 11.09 -9.96
CA LEU A 1 3.31 10.30 -8.71
C LEU A 1 4.49 10.77 -7.88
N LEU A 2 4.28 11.20 -6.63
CA LEU A 2 5.39 11.39 -5.70
C LEU A 2 6.07 10.03 -5.49
N ALA A 3 7.33 9.89 -5.88
CA ALA A 3 8.12 8.74 -5.51
C ALA A 3 8.35 8.82 -3.99
N ILE A 4 7.68 7.95 -3.24
CA ILE A 4 7.91 7.81 -1.79
C ILE A 4 9.16 6.94 -1.64
N PRO A 5 10.24 7.43 -1.00
CA PRO A 5 11.43 6.64 -0.73
C PRO A 5 11.09 5.33 -0.05
N GLY A 6 11.78 4.24 -0.44
CA GLY A 6 11.53 2.92 0.13
C GLY A 6 10.29 2.20 -0.44
N VAL A 7 9.37 2.87 -1.14
CA VAL A 7 8.29 2.19 -1.87
C VAL A 7 8.81 1.60 -3.18
N ILE A 8 8.69 0.29 -3.32
CA ILE A 8 9.15 -0.49 -4.47
C ILE A 8 8.02 -0.67 -5.48
N ALA A 9 6.80 -0.90 -4.98
CA ALA A 9 5.63 -1.12 -5.82
C ALA A 9 4.34 -0.74 -5.11
N VAL A 10 3.34 -0.35 -5.91
CA VAL A 10 1.96 -0.11 -5.48
C VAL A 10 1.06 -0.98 -6.35
N GLU A 11 0.44 -1.98 -5.75
CA GLU A 11 -0.34 -3.00 -6.44
C GLU A 11 -1.82 -2.91 -6.02
N PRO A 12 -2.71 -2.37 -6.86
CA PRO A 12 -4.14 -2.49 -6.60
C PRO A 12 -4.56 -3.96 -6.70
N ARG A 13 -5.35 -4.41 -5.73
CA ARG A 13 -5.90 -5.75 -5.65
C ARG A 13 -7.41 -5.67 -5.47
N THR A 14 -8.08 -6.64 -6.07
CA THR A 14 -9.49 -6.87 -5.85
C THR A 14 -9.63 -8.32 -5.41
N GLN A 15 -10.28 -8.55 -4.29
CA GLN A 15 -10.61 -9.87 -3.80
C GLN A 15 -12.13 -10.01 -3.79
N GLN A 16 -12.62 -11.11 -4.36
CA GLN A 16 -14.03 -11.45 -4.32
C GLN A 16 -14.23 -12.65 -3.39
N ALA A 17 -15.05 -12.48 -2.37
CA ALA A 17 -15.45 -13.52 -1.43
C ALA A 17 -16.98 -13.67 -1.49
N GLY A 18 -17.44 -14.56 -2.38
CA GLY A 18 -18.86 -14.74 -2.65
C GLY A 18 -19.49 -13.48 -3.28
N PRO A 19 -20.54 -12.89 -2.68
CA PRO A 19 -21.17 -11.67 -3.20
C PRO A 19 -20.42 -10.38 -2.84
N ILE A 20 -19.38 -10.46 -2.01
CA ILE A 20 -18.63 -9.29 -1.54
C ILE A 20 -17.39 -9.11 -2.43
N VAL A 21 -17.21 -7.90 -2.94
CA VAL A 21 -16.00 -7.47 -3.65
C VAL A 21 -15.28 -6.44 -2.79
N GLU A 22 -14.03 -6.75 -2.41
CA GLU A 22 -13.17 -5.86 -1.65
C GLU A 22 -12.05 -5.33 -2.55
N HIS A 23 -11.88 -4.02 -2.58
CA HIS A 23 -10.77 -3.35 -3.27
C HIS A 23 -9.77 -2.84 -2.23
N TYR A 24 -8.51 -3.15 -2.42
CA TYR A 24 -7.43 -2.70 -1.54
C TYR A 24 -6.13 -2.53 -2.30
N ILE A 25 -5.18 -1.80 -1.73
CA ILE A 25 -3.88 -1.54 -2.34
C ILE A 25 -2.80 -2.20 -1.48
N ILE A 26 -1.93 -2.98 -2.10
CA ILE A 26 -0.71 -3.49 -1.47
C ILE A 26 0.43 -2.55 -1.81
N VAL A 27 1.09 -1.99 -0.80
CA VAL A 27 2.29 -1.18 -0.97
C VAL A 27 3.49 -2.00 -0.51
N LYS A 28 4.39 -2.33 -1.43
CA LYS A 28 5.63 -3.05 -1.13
C LYS A 28 6.72 -2.03 -0.79
N VAL A 29 7.35 -2.20 0.35
CA VAL A 29 8.39 -1.29 0.85
C VAL A 29 9.65 -2.06 1.26
N THR A 30 10.83 -1.44 1.16
CA THR A 30 12.09 -2.02 1.69
C THR A 30 12.24 -1.80 3.20
N HIS A 31 11.62 -0.76 3.74
CA HIS A 31 11.60 -0.41 5.15
C HIS A 31 10.36 0.45 5.44
N LEU A 32 9.88 0.43 6.68
CA LEU A 32 8.75 1.23 7.10
C LEU A 32 9.15 2.12 8.29
N ASP A 33 9.20 3.43 8.05
CA ASP A 33 9.33 4.46 9.08
C ASP A 33 8.06 5.32 9.15
N SER A 34 7.96 6.14 10.19
CA SER A 34 6.78 6.96 10.46
C SER A 34 6.51 8.01 9.38
N GLU A 35 7.55 8.59 8.76
CA GLU A 35 7.40 9.58 7.69
C GLU A 35 6.86 8.92 6.42
N ASN A 36 7.46 7.81 6.01
CA ASN A 36 7.01 7.06 4.84
C ASN A 36 5.60 6.49 5.03
N THR A 37 5.27 6.03 6.23
CA THR A 37 3.90 5.61 6.59
C THR A 37 2.90 6.73 6.40
N ASP A 38 3.16 7.93 6.95
CA ASP A 38 2.28 9.10 6.79
C ASP A 38 2.11 9.48 5.32
N ARG A 39 3.20 9.50 4.56
CA ARG A 39 3.18 9.81 3.12
C ARG A 39 2.37 8.80 2.32
N ILE A 40 2.47 7.50 2.63
CA ILE A 40 1.69 6.44 1.98
C ILE A 40 0.21 6.63 2.30
N HIS A 41 -0.15 6.82 3.57
CA HIS A 41 -1.54 7.02 3.97
C HIS A 41 -2.14 8.28 3.36
N LYS A 42 -1.40 9.39 3.34
CA LYS A 42 -1.84 10.65 2.72
C LYS A 42 -2.00 10.53 1.21
N SER A 43 -1.12 9.78 0.54
CA SER A 43 -1.18 9.60 -0.91
C SER A 43 -2.28 8.64 -1.36
N LEU A 44 -2.66 7.71 -0.48
CA LEU A 44 -3.67 6.69 -0.72
C LEU A 44 -4.90 6.88 0.18
N ASP A 45 -5.17 8.13 0.57
CA ASP A 45 -6.31 8.49 1.38
C ASP A 45 -7.61 8.03 0.71
N GLY A 46 -8.50 7.43 1.50
CA GLY A 46 -9.73 6.81 0.99
C GLY A 46 -9.58 5.37 0.45
N PHE A 47 -8.37 4.80 0.40
CA PHE A 47 -8.16 3.39 0.06
C PHE A 47 -7.80 2.56 1.29
N ARG A 48 -8.20 1.28 1.28
CA ARG A 48 -7.68 0.29 2.24
C ARG A 48 -6.29 -0.12 1.79
N VAL A 49 -5.27 0.22 2.59
CA VAL A 49 -3.86 -0.01 2.27
C VAL A 49 -3.27 -1.09 3.16
N TYR A 50 -2.54 -2.02 2.56
CA TYR A 50 -1.74 -3.02 3.23
C TYR A 50 -0.27 -2.82 2.88
N THR A 51 0.56 -2.62 3.89
CA THR A 51 2.00 -2.48 3.70
C THR A 51 2.67 -3.83 3.86
N HIS A 52 3.44 -4.23 2.84
CA HIS A 52 4.25 -5.44 2.89
C HIS A 52 5.73 -5.05 2.85
N ILE A 53 6.44 -5.34 3.93
CA ILE A 53 7.88 -5.12 4.02
C ILE A 53 8.56 -6.31 3.32
N VAL A 54 9.31 -6.01 2.27
CA VAL A 54 10.09 -7.01 1.55
C VAL A 54 11.47 -7.07 2.20
N GLU A 55 11.70 -8.07 3.04
CA GLU A 55 13.02 -8.40 3.55
C GLU A 55 13.86 -9.01 2.41
N HIS A 56 15.06 -8.48 2.19
CA HIS A 56 16.01 -8.95 1.18
C HIS A 56 16.97 -9.99 1.75
#